data_AF-A0A6H2ZYW3-F1
#
_entry.id   AF-A0A6H2ZYW3-F1
#
_cell.length_a   1.000
_cell.length_b   1.000
_cell.length_c   1.000
_cell.angle_alpha   90.00
_cell.angle_beta   90.00
_cell.angle_gamma   90.00
#
_symmetry.space_group_name_H-M   'P 1'
#
loop_
_entity.id
_entity.type
_entity.pdbx_description
1 polymer ?
#
loop_
_entity_poly.entity_id
_entity_poly.type
_entity_poly.pdbx_seq_one_letter_code
_entity_poly.pdbx_strand_id
1 'polypeptide(L)'
;MKKPIIDFSELVTIEDHLKALVDAEDSISHIEHQLSASIDNDSAWRHRANHAMAAWKASRRRITARLAVLRQQEKVRNMEIHQQHNDFLVKELMTMVSPETFLECDRRAKKKLEGIQ
;
A
#
# COMPACT_ATOMS: atom_id res chain seq x y z
N MET A 1 -0.48 -16.88 26.04
CA MET A 1 -0.15 -15.92 24.96
C MET A 1 -1.31 -15.80 24.01
N LYS A 2 -1.66 -14.58 23.63
CA LYS A 2 -2.77 -14.33 22.70
C LYS A 2 -2.30 -14.65 21.28
N LYS A 3 -3.07 -15.47 20.57
CA LYS A 3 -2.93 -15.71 19.13
C LYS A 3 -3.47 -14.49 18.37
N PRO A 4 -3.04 -14.25 17.12
CA PRO A 4 -3.66 -13.23 16.30
C PRO A 4 -5.16 -13.48 16.15
N ILE A 5 -5.97 -12.52 16.57
CA ILE A 5 -7.40 -12.42 16.23
C ILE A 5 -7.48 -11.30 15.21
N ILE A 6 -7.01 -11.59 13.99
CA ILE A 6 -7.15 -10.67 12.86
C ILE A 6 -8.26 -11.23 12.01
N ASP A 7 -9.37 -10.52 11.97
CA ASP A 7 -10.37 -10.78 10.96
C ASP A 7 -9.96 -10.06 9.67
N PHE A 8 -9.58 -10.84 8.66
CA PHE A 8 -9.14 -10.29 7.40
C PHE A 8 -10.31 -9.74 6.57
N SER A 9 -11.57 -10.13 6.81
CA SER A 9 -12.70 -9.51 6.08
C SER A 9 -12.94 -8.05 6.48
N GLU A 10 -12.58 -7.67 7.71
CA GLU A 10 -12.73 -6.31 8.22
C GLU A 10 -11.64 -5.34 7.74
N LEU A 11 -10.52 -5.86 7.22
CA LEU A 11 -9.47 -5.03 6.64
C LEU A 11 -9.84 -4.67 5.20
N VAL A 12 -10.44 -3.50 5.01
CA VAL A 12 -10.94 -3.05 3.70
C VAL A 12 -10.05 -1.96 3.10
N THR A 13 -9.65 -0.98 3.91
CA THR A 13 -8.90 0.20 3.45
C THR A 13 -7.39 0.05 3.64
N ILE A 14 -6.61 0.90 2.97
CA ILE A 14 -5.16 1.02 3.21
C ILE A 14 -4.88 1.32 4.69
N GLU A 15 -5.69 2.19 5.30
CA GLU A 15 -5.56 2.57 6.71
C GLU A 15 -5.78 1.38 7.65
N ASP A 16 -6.82 0.57 7.41
CA ASP A 16 -7.10 -0.63 8.23
C ASP A 16 -5.92 -1.60 8.19
N HIS A 17 -5.36 -1.83 6.99
CA HIS A 17 -4.21 -2.70 6.81
C HIS A 17 -2.95 -2.13 7.48
N LEU A 18 -2.76 -0.80 7.48
CA LEU A 18 -1.64 -0.16 8.16
C LEU A 18 -1.76 -0.30 9.67
N LYS A 19 -2.94 -0.07 10.25
CA LYS A 19 -3.19 -0.26 11.69
C LYS A 19 -2.94 -1.71 12.10
N ALA A 20 -3.52 -2.67 11.36
CA ALA A 20 -3.31 -4.09 11.62
C ALA A 20 -1.85 -4.52 11.46
N LEU A 21 -1.09 -3.87 10.56
CA LEU A 21 0.34 -4.14 10.40
C LEU A 21 1.14 -3.69 11.62
N VAL A 22 0.84 -2.50 12.15
CA VAL A 22 1.45 -1.99 13.40
C VAL A 22 1.16 -2.94 14.55
N ASP A 23 -0.11 -3.32 14.76
CA ASP A 23 -0.50 -4.25 15.83
C ASP A 23 0.22 -5.61 15.74
N ALA A 24 0.43 -6.10 14.51
CA ALA A 24 1.16 -7.33 14.26
C ALA A 24 2.65 -7.20 14.60
N GLU A 25 3.30 -6.10 14.23
CA GLU A 25 4.72 -5.85 14.54
C GLU A 25 4.95 -5.64 16.04
N ASP A 26 4.06 -4.91 16.71
CA ASP A 26 4.12 -4.71 18.17
C ASP A 26 3.97 -6.04 18.91
N SER A 27 3.04 -6.90 18.45
CA SER A 27 2.85 -8.24 19.01
C SER A 27 4.06 -9.14 18.80
N ILE A 28 4.69 -9.10 17.62
CA ILE A 28 5.93 -9.87 17.34
C ILE A 28 7.06 -9.38 18.25
N SER A 29 7.29 -8.08 18.29
CA SER A 29 8.35 -7.44 19.09
C SER A 29 8.19 -7.76 20.57
N HIS A 30 6.95 -7.73 21.08
CA HIS A 30 6.65 -8.09 22.46
C HIS A 30 6.99 -9.56 22.76
N ILE A 31 6.63 -10.49 21.88
CA ILE A 31 6.95 -11.92 22.06
C ILE A 31 8.46 -12.16 21.97
N GLU A 32 9.15 -11.50 21.04
CA GLU A 32 10.62 -11.58 20.90
C GLU A 32 11.32 -11.07 22.16
N HIS A 33 10.88 -9.94 22.71
CA HIS A 33 11.39 -9.41 23.97
C HIS A 33 11.15 -10.36 25.15
N GLN A 34 9.96 -10.95 25.26
CA GLN A 34 9.68 -11.93 26.31
C GLN A 34 10.57 -13.17 26.16
N LEU A 35 10.80 -13.65 24.94
CA LEU A 35 11.65 -14.80 24.66
C LEU A 35 13.12 -14.54 25.00
N SER A 36 13.63 -13.33 24.76
CA SER A 36 15.02 -12.97 25.04
C SER A 36 15.29 -12.65 26.51
N ALA A 37 14.33 -12.02 27.19
CA ALA A 37 14.47 -11.62 28.60
C ALA A 37 14.28 -12.77 29.59
N SER A 38 13.68 -13.89 29.17
CA SER A 38 13.34 -15.00 30.07
C SER A 38 14.39 -16.10 30.10
N ILE A 39 15.23 -16.05 31.13
CA ILE A 39 16.30 -17.01 31.38
C ILE A 39 15.72 -18.38 31.80
N ASP A 40 14.58 -18.41 32.51
CA ASP A 40 14.09 -19.59 33.25
C ASP A 40 12.64 -20.02 32.90
N ASN A 41 12.23 -19.83 31.65
CA ASN A 41 10.89 -20.24 31.21
C ASN A 41 10.81 -21.72 30.81
N ASP A 42 9.75 -22.40 31.28
CA ASP A 42 9.43 -23.78 30.90
C ASP A 42 9.41 -23.96 29.37
N SER A 43 10.00 -25.06 28.91
CA SER A 43 10.02 -25.53 27.53
C SER A 43 8.64 -25.43 26.85
N ALA A 44 7.57 -25.78 27.56
CA ALA A 44 6.21 -25.72 27.03
C ALA A 44 5.74 -24.27 26.78
N TRP A 45 6.14 -23.32 27.64
CA TRP A 45 5.88 -21.90 27.43
C TRP A 45 6.63 -21.38 26.20
N ARG A 46 7.92 -21.71 26.06
CA ARG A 46 8.75 -21.30 24.92
C ARG A 46 8.20 -21.84 23.60
N HIS A 47 7.74 -23.09 23.60
CA HIS A 47 7.09 -23.69 22.42
C HIS A 47 5.83 -22.91 22.01
N ARG A 48 4.95 -22.59 22.97
CA ARG A 48 3.74 -21.77 22.71
C ARG A 48 4.09 -20.36 22.21
N ALA A 49 5.14 -19.75 22.74
CA ALA A 49 5.63 -18.44 22.32
C ALA A 49 6.09 -18.43 20.87
N ASN A 50 6.95 -19.39 20.51
CA ASN A 50 7.44 -19.54 19.15
C ASN A 50 6.30 -19.81 18.16
N HIS A 51 5.32 -20.65 18.56
CA HIS A 51 4.14 -20.89 17.73
C HIS A 51 3.28 -19.62 17.56
N ALA A 52 3.07 -18.84 18.62
CA ALA A 52 2.34 -17.58 18.53
C ALA A 52 3.08 -16.56 17.64
N MET A 53 4.40 -16.44 17.80
CA MET A 53 5.25 -15.59 16.97
C MET A 53 5.19 -16.00 15.48
N ALA A 54 5.26 -17.30 15.18
CA ALA A 54 5.13 -17.80 13.81
C ALA A 54 3.77 -17.44 13.19
N ALA A 55 2.69 -17.54 13.96
CA ALA A 55 1.35 -17.14 13.52
C ALA A 55 1.27 -15.64 13.24
N TRP A 56 1.80 -14.78 14.13
CA TRP A 56 1.85 -13.33 13.89
C TRP A 56 2.71 -12.96 12.67
N LYS A 57 3.87 -13.60 12.48
CA LYS A 57 4.71 -13.42 11.28
C LYS A 57 3.98 -13.82 10.00
N ALA A 58 3.16 -14.87 10.05
CA ALA A 58 2.31 -15.26 8.92
C ALA A 58 1.20 -14.23 8.65
N SER A 59 0.52 -13.75 9.69
CA SER A 59 -0.49 -12.69 9.56
C SER A 59 0.11 -11.41 8.98
N ARG A 60 1.27 -10.97 9.48
CA ARG A 60 2.03 -9.83 8.94
C ARG A 60 2.24 -9.95 7.44
N ARG A 61 2.76 -11.09 6.97
CA ARG A 61 2.97 -11.33 5.52
C ARG A 61 1.69 -11.18 4.71
N ARG A 62 0.56 -11.70 5.22
CA ARG A 62 -0.76 -11.57 4.56
C ARG A 62 -1.24 -10.12 4.51
N ILE A 63 -1.10 -9.37 5.60
CA ILE A 63 -1.46 -7.95 5.66
C ILE A 63 -0.63 -7.16 4.64
N THR A 64 0.69 -7.34 4.63
CA THR A 64 1.59 -6.65 3.69
C THR A 64 1.25 -6.94 2.23
N ALA A 65 0.94 -8.19 1.89
CA ALA A 65 0.56 -8.56 0.52
C ALA A 65 -0.72 -7.85 0.08
N ARG A 66 -1.76 -7.83 0.93
CA ARG A 66 -3.03 -7.13 0.62
C ARG A 66 -2.86 -5.62 0.55
N LEU A 67 -2.09 -5.04 1.45
CA LEU A 67 -1.75 -3.62 1.44
C LEU A 67 -1.04 -3.21 0.13
N ALA A 68 -0.13 -4.04 -0.38
CA ALA A 68 0.56 -3.78 -1.64
C ALA A 68 -0.42 -3.73 -2.82
N VAL A 69 -1.41 -4.63 -2.86
CA VAL A 69 -2.47 -4.62 -3.88
C VAL A 69 -3.29 -3.33 -3.79
N LEU A 70 -3.73 -2.94 -2.59
CA LEU A 70 -4.52 -1.72 -2.40
C LEU A 70 -3.76 -0.46 -2.81
N ARG A 71 -2.47 -0.36 -2.45
CA ARG A 71 -1.61 0.76 -2.88
C ARG A 71 -1.44 0.83 -4.39
N GLN A 72 -1.31 -0.32 -5.05
CA GLN A 72 -1.23 -0.36 -6.50
C GLN A 72 -2.54 0.08 -7.15
N GLN A 73 -3.69 -0.34 -6.60
CA GLN A 73 -5.01 0.08 -7.08
C GLN A 73 -5.23 1.59 -6.90
N GLU A 74 -4.85 2.14 -5.75
CA GLU A 74 -4.91 3.59 -5.49
C GLU A 74 -4.02 4.37 -6.46
N LYS A 75 -2.79 3.90 -6.70
CA LYS A 75 -1.89 4.51 -7.68
C LYS A 75 -2.52 4.54 -9.08
N VAL A 76 -3.06 3.42 -9.56
CA VAL A 76 -3.70 3.34 -10.87
C VAL A 76 -4.90 4.28 -10.95
N ARG A 77 -5.77 4.28 -9.93
CA ARG A 77 -6.93 5.18 -9.86
C ARG A 77 -6.51 6.65 -9.91
N ASN A 78 -5.46 7.03 -9.19
CA ASN A 78 -4.97 8.41 -9.19
C ASN A 78 -4.42 8.80 -10.56
N MET A 79 -3.69 7.90 -11.24
CA MET A 79 -3.24 8.12 -12.62
C MET A 79 -4.41 8.29 -13.59
N GLU A 80 -5.45 7.46 -13.47
CA GLU A 80 -6.66 7.56 -14.29
C GLU A 80 -7.40 8.89 -14.06
N ILE A 81 -7.57 9.30 -12.79
CA ILE A 81 -8.20 10.59 -12.43
C ILE A 81 -7.39 11.75 -13.01
N HIS A 82 -6.06 11.73 -12.88
CA HIS A 82 -5.20 12.76 -13.45
C HIS A 82 -5.29 12.81 -14.98
N GLN A 83 -5.31 11.65 -15.64
CA GLN A 83 -5.47 11.60 -17.09
C GLN A 83 -6.84 12.15 -17.51
N GLN A 84 -7.92 11.72 -16.87
CA GLN A 84 -9.27 12.21 -17.15
C GLN A 84 -9.38 13.72 -16.95
N HIS A 85 -8.84 14.23 -15.84
CA HIS A 85 -8.81 15.67 -15.58
C HIS A 85 -8.05 16.42 -16.69
N ASN A 86 -6.89 15.92 -17.12
CA ASN A 86 -6.13 16.52 -18.21
C ASN A 86 -6.90 16.46 -19.54
N ASP A 87 -7.57 15.35 -19.84
CA ASP A 87 -8.39 15.21 -21.05
C ASP A 87 -9.54 16.22 -21.07
N PHE A 88 -10.21 16.43 -19.94
CA PHE A 88 -11.24 17.46 -19.80
C PHE A 88 -10.67 18.87 -19.92
N LEU A 89 -9.54 19.14 -19.24
CA LEU A 89 -8.87 20.44 -19.33
C LEU A 89 -8.48 20.77 -20.77
N VAL A 90 -7.92 19.80 -21.52
CA VAL A 90 -7.56 19.99 -22.93
C VAL A 90 -8.80 20.31 -23.76
N LYS A 91 -9.92 19.59 -23.57
CA LYS A 91 -11.17 19.87 -24.27
C LYS A 91 -11.70 21.27 -23.99
N GLU A 92 -11.69 21.73 -22.75
CA GLU A 92 -12.10 23.09 -22.38
C GLU A 92 -11.14 24.14 -22.95
N LEU A 93 -9.84 23.89 -22.95
CA LEU A 93 -8.87 24.81 -23.55
C LEU A 93 -9.09 24.94 -25.07
N MET A 94 -9.45 23.85 -25.76
CA MET A 94 -9.75 23.88 -27.20
C MET A 94 -10.91 24.80 -27.56
N THR A 95 -11.87 25.04 -26.65
CA THR A 95 -12.96 26.00 -26.92
C THR A 95 -12.53 27.46 -26.77
N MET A 96 -11.39 27.69 -26.11
CA MET A 96 -10.88 29.03 -25.77
C MET A 96 -9.77 29.50 -26.71
N VAL A 97 -9.00 28.57 -27.31
CA VAL A 97 -7.87 28.90 -28.18
C VAL A 97 -8.21 28.73 -29.66
N SER A 98 -7.47 29.41 -30.55
CA SER A 98 -7.62 29.18 -31.99
C SER A 98 -7.13 27.77 -32.39
N PRO A 99 -7.71 27.14 -33.43
CA PRO A 99 -7.27 25.83 -33.90
C PRO A 99 -5.78 25.76 -34.23
N GLU A 100 -5.22 26.83 -34.83
CA GLU A 100 -3.80 26.90 -35.21
C GLU A 100 -2.89 26.85 -33.97
N THR A 101 -3.29 27.54 -32.91
CA THR A 101 -2.55 27.57 -31.64
C THR A 101 -2.57 26.18 -31.01
N PHE A 102 -3.73 25.51 -31.01
CA PHE A 102 -3.85 24.15 -30.50
C PHE A 102 -2.97 23.15 -31.27
N LEU A 103 -3.00 23.20 -32.61
CA LEU A 103 -2.19 22.32 -33.46
C LEU A 103 -0.69 22.52 -33.24
N GLU A 104 -0.25 23.77 -33.07
CA GLU A 104 1.15 24.07 -32.76
C GLU A 104 1.56 23.56 -31.37
N CYS A 105 0.67 23.66 -30.38
CA CYS A 105 0.87 23.06 -29.05
C CYS A 105 0.98 21.53 -29.12
N ASP A 106 0.09 20.85 -29.84
CA ASP A 106 0.15 19.39 -30.05
C ASP A 106 1.45 18.98 -30.77
N ARG A 107 1.84 19.69 -31.82
CA ARG A 107 3.10 19.46 -32.54
C ARG A 107 4.31 19.56 -31.60
N ARG A 108 4.34 20.58 -30.73
CA ARG A 108 5.40 20.75 -29.73
C ARG A 108 5.39 19.66 -28.67
N ALA A 109 4.21 19.24 -28.21
CA ALA A 109 4.07 18.17 -27.24
C ALA A 109 4.58 16.83 -27.81
N LYS A 110 4.23 16.49 -29.06
CA LYS A 110 4.73 15.31 -29.75
C LYS A 110 6.25 15.30 -29.90
N LYS A 111 6.85 16.41 -30.33
CA LYS A 111 8.31 16.55 -30.38
C LYS A 111 8.99 16.29 -29.04
N LYS A 112 8.43 16.86 -27.95
CA LYS A 112 8.94 16.62 -26.59
C LYS A 112 8.81 15.15 -26.17
N LEU A 113 7.71 14.49 -26.51
CA LEU A 113 7.49 13.07 -26.21
C LEU A 113 8.48 12.17 -26.96
N GLU A 114 8.78 12.50 -28.21
CA GLU A 114 9.75 11.80 -29.06
C GLU A 114 11.22 12.10 -28.67
N GLY A 115 11.45 13.00 -27.70
CA GLY A 115 12.79 13.43 -27.29
C GLY A 115 13.52 14.27 -28.34
N ILE A 116 12.81 14.75 -29.36
CA ILE A 116 13.36 15.58 -30.43
C ILE A 116 13.28 17.03 -29.95
N GLN A 117 14.40 17.57 -29.47
CA GLN A 117 14.54 18.99 -29.12
C GLN A 117 14.47 19.89 -30.35
#